data_AF-A0A9K3KPA4-F1
#
_entry.id   AF-A0A9K3KPA4-F1
#
_cell.length_a   1.000
_cell.length_b   1.000
_cell.length_c   1.000
_cell.angle_alpha   90.00
_cell.angle_beta   90.00
_cell.angle_gamma   90.00
#
_symmetry.space_group_name_H-M   'P 1'
#
loop_
_entity.id
_entity.type
_entity.pdbx_description
1 polymer ?
#
loop_
_entity_poly.entity_id
_entity_poly.type
_entity_poly.pdbx_seq_one_letter_code
_entity_poly.pdbx_strand_id
1 'polypeptide(L)'
;MNDERIFVPEGPIPMNIATISAGFEKGDFLVREEQGNRVYFDFFEEAFNYISNKGYARMSREDEKHWVDLMNVIHDSVKGGMKYNTGTLLMVLSRPVSTDGVLAVDKKEAVKAKTPSKDIKVMNP
;
A
#
# COMPACT_ATOMS: atom_id res chain seq x y z
N MET A 1 -29.16 15.54 30.73
CA MET A 1 -28.64 15.93 29.41
C MET A 1 -27.19 15.50 29.38
N ASN A 2 -26.89 14.40 28.69
CA ASN A 2 -25.51 13.93 28.54
C ASN A 2 -24.87 14.77 27.44
N ASP A 3 -23.85 15.52 27.82
CA ASP A 3 -23.05 16.36 26.94
C ASP A 3 -22.11 15.44 26.16
N GLU A 4 -22.52 15.02 24.95
CA GLU A 4 -21.68 14.30 24.00
C GLU A 4 -20.59 15.26 23.50
N ARG A 5 -19.52 15.41 24.29
CA ARG A 5 -18.31 16.09 23.85
C ARG A 5 -17.68 15.28 22.72
N ILE A 6 -17.93 15.71 21.49
CA ILE A 6 -17.23 15.23 20.30
C ILE A 6 -15.74 15.53 20.53
N PHE A 7 -14.95 14.47 20.71
CA PHE A 7 -13.50 14.58 20.80
C PHE A 7 -12.98 14.96 19.40
N VAL A 8 -12.65 16.23 19.22
CA VAL A 8 -11.91 16.70 18.04
C VAL A 8 -10.43 16.66 18.42
N PRO A 9 -9.63 15.71 17.90
CA PRO A 9 -8.20 15.71 18.18
C PRO A 9 -7.58 16.99 17.62
N GLU A 10 -6.95 17.81 18.47
CA GLU A 10 -6.27 19.06 18.07
C GLU A 10 -4.93 18.83 17.33
N GLY A 11 -4.75 17.67 16.71
CA GLY A 11 -3.54 17.30 15.97
C GLY A 11 -3.86 16.81 14.56
N PRO A 12 -2.85 16.73 13.68
CA PRO A 12 -3.04 16.14 12.36
C PRO A 12 -3.64 14.74 12.48
N ILE A 13 -4.72 14.50 11.76
CA ILE A 13 -5.40 13.20 11.75
C ILE A 13 -4.40 12.17 11.22
N PRO A 14 -4.14 11.07 11.95
CA PRO A 14 -3.28 10.00 11.45
C PRO A 14 -3.80 9.48 10.11
N MET A 15 -2.89 9.29 9.14
CA MET A 15 -3.22 8.82 7.80
C MET A 15 -2.53 7.49 7.51
N ASN A 16 -3.28 6.55 6.92
CA ASN A 16 -2.68 5.39 6.28
C ASN A 16 -2.17 5.80 4.90
N ILE A 17 -1.02 5.25 4.50
CA ILE A 17 -0.39 5.53 3.21
C ILE A 17 -0.35 4.25 2.38
N ALA A 18 -0.69 4.37 1.10
CA ALA A 18 -0.46 3.36 0.09
C ALA A 18 0.35 3.95 -1.07
N THR A 19 1.07 3.09 -1.79
CA THR A 19 1.84 3.51 -2.97
C THR A 19 1.54 2.61 -4.16
N ILE A 20 1.52 3.19 -5.35
CA ILE A 20 1.54 2.47 -6.62
C ILE A 20 2.91 2.68 -7.24
N SER A 21 3.56 1.59 -7.62
CA SER A 21 4.87 1.58 -8.26
C SER A 21 4.85 0.66 -9.48
N ALA A 22 5.79 0.83 -10.41
CA ALA A 22 5.89 0.01 -11.61
C ALA A 22 7.31 -0.54 -11.85
N GLY A 23 7.45 -1.47 -12.80
CA GLY A 23 8.74 -2.02 -13.22
C GLY A 23 9.18 -3.25 -12.42
N PHE A 24 8.24 -4.15 -12.11
CA PHE A 24 8.52 -5.40 -11.40
C PHE A 24 8.34 -6.61 -12.31
N GLU A 25 9.14 -7.67 -12.11
CA GLU A 25 9.05 -8.89 -12.92
C GLU A 25 7.74 -9.69 -12.70
N LYS A 26 7.09 -9.48 -11.55
CA LYS A 26 5.87 -10.21 -11.15
C LYS A 26 4.56 -9.58 -11.65
N GLY A 27 4.64 -8.39 -12.23
CA GLY A 27 3.49 -7.61 -12.70
C GLY A 27 3.92 -6.16 -12.96
N ASP A 28 3.24 -5.51 -13.90
CA ASP A 28 3.61 -4.18 -14.35
C ASP A 28 3.44 -3.13 -13.25
N PHE A 29 2.46 -3.33 -12.37
CA PHE A 29 2.14 -2.43 -11.25
C PHE A 29 2.10 -3.17 -9.91
N LEU A 30 2.56 -2.51 -8.87
CA LEU A 30 2.56 -2.98 -7.48
C LEU A 30 1.92 -1.93 -6.58
N VAL A 31 0.83 -2.33 -5.92
CA VAL A 31 0.24 -1.62 -4.79
C VAL A 31 0.90 -2.11 -3.50
N ARG A 32 1.47 -1.18 -2.73
CA ARG A 32 1.91 -1.44 -1.35
C ARG A 32 0.98 -0.73 -0.39
N GLU A 33 0.37 -1.49 0.49
CA GLU A 33 -0.57 -0.98 1.51
C GLU A 33 0.08 -0.97 2.89
N GLU A 34 -0.73 -0.62 3.89
CA GLU A 34 -0.44 -0.81 5.30
C GLU A 34 0.03 -2.25 5.62
N GLN A 35 0.82 -2.38 6.69
CA GLN A 35 1.33 -3.67 7.21
C GLN A 35 2.18 -4.48 6.21
N GLY A 36 2.65 -3.86 5.12
CA GLY A 36 3.54 -4.50 4.16
C GLY A 36 2.84 -5.40 3.15
N ASN A 37 1.52 -5.31 3.03
CA ASN A 37 0.74 -6.00 2.01
C ASN A 37 1.15 -5.53 0.60
N ARG A 38 1.32 -6.48 -0.32
CA ARG A 38 1.82 -6.27 -1.68
C ARG A 38 0.90 -6.97 -2.66
N VAL A 39 0.31 -6.22 -3.57
CA VAL A 39 -0.63 -6.73 -4.57
C VAL A 39 -0.19 -6.27 -5.95
N TYR A 40 -0.02 -7.22 -6.88
CA TYR A 40 0.44 -6.96 -8.24
C TYR A 40 -0.73 -6.91 -9.21
N PHE A 41 -0.63 -6.05 -10.22
CA PHE A 41 -1.63 -5.84 -11.26
C PHE A 41 -0.94 -5.71 -12.62
N ASP A 42 -1.65 -6.12 -13.67
CA ASP A 42 -1.18 -5.98 -15.05
C ASP A 42 -1.52 -4.58 -15.61
N PHE A 43 -2.61 -3.95 -15.14
CA PHE A 43 -3.05 -2.63 -15.59
C PHE A 43 -3.05 -1.59 -14.46
N PHE A 44 -2.69 -0.35 -14.80
CA PHE A 44 -2.67 0.75 -13.83
C PHE A 44 -4.06 1.04 -13.28
N GLU A 45 -5.08 1.02 -14.13
CA GLU A 45 -6.47 1.28 -13.77
C GLU A 45 -6.99 0.27 -12.75
N GLU A 46 -6.58 -1.00 -12.86
CA GLU A 46 -6.93 -2.02 -11.87
C GLU A 46 -6.27 -1.74 -10.52
N ALA A 47 -4.98 -1.40 -10.52
CA ALA A 47 -4.26 -1.01 -9.31
C ALA A 47 -4.90 0.22 -8.64
N PHE A 48 -5.24 1.24 -9.44
CA PHE A 48 -5.87 2.46 -8.97
C PHE A 48 -7.28 2.21 -8.43
N ASN A 49 -8.12 1.49 -9.16
CA ASN A 49 -9.48 1.16 -8.73
C ASN A 49 -9.48 0.28 -7.48
N TYR A 50 -8.57 -0.70 -7.40
CA TYR A 50 -8.40 -1.54 -6.23
C TYR A 50 -8.18 -0.73 -4.96
N ILE A 51 -7.21 0.19 -4.98
CA ILE A 51 -6.86 0.96 -3.79
C ILE A 51 -7.89 2.07 -3.50
N SER A 52 -8.46 2.67 -4.54
CA SER A 52 -9.50 3.70 -4.40
C SER A 52 -10.78 3.15 -3.77
N ASN A 53 -11.18 1.92 -4.13
CA ASN A 53 -12.31 1.24 -3.50
C ASN A 53 -12.12 0.94 -2.01
N LYS A 54 -10.87 1.01 -1.50
CA LYS A 54 -10.56 0.92 -0.06
C LYS A 54 -10.55 2.29 0.64
N GLY A 55 -10.97 3.35 -0.05
CA GLY A 55 -11.08 4.71 0.50
C GLY A 55 -9.77 5.50 0.44
N TYR A 56 -8.75 5.01 -0.26
CA TYR A 56 -7.54 5.79 -0.52
C TYR A 56 -7.79 6.80 -1.64
N ALA A 57 -7.29 8.01 -1.45
CA ALA A 57 -7.28 9.05 -2.46
C ALA A 57 -5.85 9.50 -2.72
N ARG A 58 -5.59 10.04 -3.92
CA ARG A 58 -4.30 10.64 -4.24
C ARG A 58 -3.97 11.74 -3.23
N MET A 59 -2.73 11.73 -2.72
CA MET A 59 -2.26 12.82 -1.85
C MET A 59 -2.14 14.14 -2.60
N SER A 60 -2.24 15.25 -1.87
CA SER A 60 -1.88 16.57 -2.41
C SER A 60 -0.42 16.57 -2.85
N ARG A 61 -0.03 17.49 -3.75
CA ARG A 61 1.35 17.55 -4.22
C ARG A 61 2.32 17.91 -3.10
N GLU A 62 1.87 18.76 -2.18
CA GLU A 62 2.63 19.24 -1.04
C GLU A 62 2.90 18.10 -0.05
N ASP A 63 1.87 17.32 0.30
CA ASP A 63 2.01 16.19 1.22
C ASP A 63 2.78 15.03 0.56
N GLU A 64 2.55 14.77 -0.73
CA GLU A 64 3.30 13.79 -1.51
C GLU A 64 4.80 14.14 -1.51
N LYS A 65 5.14 15.41 -1.74
CA LYS A 65 6.54 15.88 -1.68
C LYS A 65 7.12 15.69 -0.28
N HIS A 66 6.40 16.08 0.77
CA HIS A 66 6.87 15.92 2.14
C HIS A 66 7.14 14.45 2.48
N TRP A 67 6.24 13.55 2.06
CA TRP A 67 6.38 12.11 2.25
C TRP A 67 7.61 11.56 1.52
N VAL A 68 7.84 11.97 0.28
CA VAL A 68 9.02 11.54 -0.51
C VAL A 68 10.31 12.03 0.14
N ASP A 69 10.37 13.29 0.56
CA ASP A 69 11.55 13.86 1.23
C ASP A 69 11.86 13.09 2.52
N LEU A 70 10.83 12.78 3.33
CA LEU A 70 10.98 11.98 4.54
C LEU A 70 11.49 10.57 4.24
N MET A 71 10.94 9.90 3.23
CA MET A 71 11.38 8.56 2.83
C MET A 71 12.84 8.55 2.38
N ASN A 72 13.29 9.57 1.65
CA ASN A 72 14.69 9.70 1.27
C ASN A 72 15.62 9.79 2.49
N VAL A 73 15.27 10.63 3.48
CA VAL A 73 16.02 10.73 4.75
C VAL A 73 16.06 9.39 5.49
N ILE A 74 14.93 8.69 5.57
CA ILE A 74 14.85 7.37 6.21
C ILE A 74 15.74 6.37 5.47
N HIS A 75 15.70 6.34 4.14
CA HIS A 75 16.50 5.41 3.35
C HIS A 75 18.00 5.66 3.51
N ASP A 76 18.43 6.92 3.52
CA ASP A 76 19.83 7.31 3.70
C ASP A 76 20.34 6.98 5.11
N SER A 77 19.45 6.94 6.11
CA SER A 77 19.81 6.61 7.48
C SER A 77 20.23 5.14 7.68
N VAL A 78 19.90 4.25 6.74
CA VAL A 78 20.19 2.81 6.83
C VAL A 78 21.56 2.48 6.24
N LYS A 79 22.53 2.17 7.11
CA LYS A 79 23.89 1.77 6.71
C LYS A 79 23.87 0.52 5.83
N GLY A 80 24.40 0.64 4.60
CA GLY A 80 24.40 -0.43 3.59
C GLY A 80 23.22 -0.34 2.62
N GLY A 81 22.36 0.66 2.76
CA GLY A 81 21.23 0.94 1.88
C GLY A 81 20.00 0.10 2.18
N MET A 82 18.84 0.68 1.92
CA MET A 82 17.58 -0.05 1.90
C MET A 82 17.48 -0.94 0.66
N LYS A 83 17.41 -2.27 0.85
CA LYS A 83 17.16 -3.21 -0.25
C LYS A 83 15.66 -3.30 -0.54
N TYR A 84 15.14 -2.39 -1.37
CA TYR A 84 13.79 -2.53 -1.92
C TYR A 84 13.83 -2.96 -3.38
N ASN A 85 12.74 -3.59 -3.84
CA ASN A 85 12.53 -3.87 -5.26
C ASN A 85 12.63 -2.57 -6.05
N THR A 86 13.37 -2.60 -7.15
CA THR A 86 13.83 -1.49 -8.01
C THR A 86 12.75 -0.83 -8.86
N GLY A 87 11.51 -0.78 -8.39
CA GLY A 87 10.42 -0.19 -9.15
C GLY A 87 10.41 1.34 -9.08
N THR A 88 9.81 1.97 -10.09
CA THR A 88 9.55 3.41 -10.12
C THR A 88 8.29 3.72 -9.32
N LEU A 89 8.37 4.61 -8.34
CA LEU A 89 7.19 5.13 -7.63
C LEU A 89 6.35 6.00 -8.59
N LEU A 90 5.07 5.68 -8.72
CA LEU A 90 4.15 6.39 -9.61
C LEU A 90 3.15 7.28 -8.85
N MET A 91 2.71 6.84 -7.67
CA MET A 91 1.69 7.54 -6.91
C MET A 91 1.78 7.23 -5.42
N VAL A 92 1.56 8.25 -4.60
CA VAL A 92 1.30 8.13 -3.16
C VAL A 92 -0.16 8.47 -2.88
N LEU A 93 -0.83 7.60 -2.12
CA LEU A 93 -2.23 7.74 -1.75
C LEU A 93 -2.38 7.71 -0.23
N SER A 94 -3.40 8.39 0.27
CA SER A 94 -3.70 8.45 1.69
C SER A 94 -5.17 8.22 1.98
N ARG A 95 -5.46 7.68 3.16
CA ARG A 95 -6.79 7.68 3.77
C ARG A 95 -6.69 7.95 5.28
N PRO A 96 -7.70 8.56 5.91
CA PRO A 96 -7.73 8.68 7.36
C PRO A 96 -7.63 7.31 8.04
N VAL A 97 -6.93 7.23 9.17
CA VAL A 97 -6.99 6.07 10.06
C VAL A 97 -8.37 6.07 10.72
N SER A 98 -9.20 5.09 10.39
CA SER A 98 -10.46 4.87 11.11
C SER A 98 -10.14 4.49 12.56
N THR A 99 -10.72 5.20 13.53
CA THR A 99 -10.55 4.93 14.97
C THR A 99 -10.98 3.51 15.37
N ASP A 100 -11.84 2.87 14.59
CA ASP A 100 -12.33 1.51 14.83
C ASP A 100 -11.30 0.41 14.53
N GLY A 101 -10.24 0.73 13.77
CA GLY A 101 -9.26 -0.25 13.29
C GLY A 101 -8.05 -0.48 14.20
N VAL A 102 -7.83 0.36 15.22
CA VAL A 102 -6.65 0.23 16.10
C VAL A 102 -6.75 -0.98 17.03
N LEU A 103 -7.94 -1.58 17.18
CA LEU A 103 -8.19 -2.71 18.08
C LEU A 103 -8.25 -4.09 17.40
N ALA A 104 -8.16 -4.19 16.06
CA ALA A 104 -8.33 -5.45 15.35
C ALA A 104 -7.03 -5.96 14.71
N VAL A 105 -6.00 -6.21 15.53
CA VAL A 105 -4.96 -7.18 15.15
C VAL A 105 -5.46 -8.58 15.50
N ASP A 106 -6.51 -9.03 14.82
CA ASP A 106 -6.84 -10.44 14.80
C ASP A 106 -6.09 -11.10 13.64
N LYS A 107 -5.14 -11.97 14.02
CA LYS A 107 -4.42 -12.87 13.12
C LYS A 107 -5.41 -13.57 12.18
N LYS A 108 -5.49 -13.14 10.92
CA LYS A 108 -5.98 -14.00 9.85
C LYS A 108 -4.78 -14.59 9.14
N GLU A 109 -4.60 -15.89 9.38
CA GLU A 109 -3.65 -16.74 8.68
C GLU A 109 -3.76 -16.55 7.17
N ALA A 110 -2.60 -16.49 6.52
CA ALA A 110 -2.48 -16.41 5.08
C ALA A 110 -3.15 -17.63 4.42
N VAL A 111 -4.32 -17.40 3.82
CA VAL A 111 -4.91 -18.36 2.87
C VAL A 111 -4.00 -18.35 1.64
N LYS A 112 -3.20 -19.41 1.48
CA LYS A 112 -2.42 -19.68 0.27
C LYS A 112 -3.36 -19.64 -0.94
N ALA A 113 -3.24 -18.59 -1.75
CA ALA A 113 -3.83 -18.57 -3.08
C ALA A 113 -3.21 -19.73 -3.88
N LYS A 114 -4.03 -20.72 -4.23
CA LYS A 114 -3.66 -21.79 -5.14
C LYS A 114 -3.53 -21.18 -6.54
N THR A 115 -2.30 -21.14 -7.04
CA THR A 115 -2.02 -20.92 -8.47
C THR A 115 -2.74 -22.02 -9.27
N PRO A 116 -3.49 -21.71 -10.35
CA PRO A 116 -3.95 -22.75 -11.25
C PRO A 116 -2.76 -23.31 -12.01
N SER A 117 -2.37 -24.55 -11.69
CA SER A 117 -1.41 -25.33 -12.47
C SER A 117 -1.90 -25.47 -13.91
N LYS A 118 -1.11 -25.03 -14.88
CA LYS A 118 -1.21 -25.50 -16.27
C LYS A 118 -0.25 -26.68 -16.41
N ASP A 119 -0.76 -27.89 -16.23
CA ASP A 119 -0.09 -29.11 -16.66
C ASP A 119 -0.06 -29.13 -18.19
N ILE A 120 1.05 -28.69 -18.78
CA ILE A 120 1.36 -28.93 -20.19
C ILE A 120 1.94 -30.34 -20.26
N LYS A 121 1.09 -31.30 -20.66
CA LYS A 121 1.49 -32.67 -21.00
C LYS A 121 2.32 -32.64 -22.28
N VAL A 122 3.65 -32.59 -22.16
CA VAL A 122 4.56 -32.81 -23.30
C VAL A 122 4.57 -34.31 -23.60
N MET A 123 3.80 -34.72 -24.61
CA MET A 123 4.05 -35.99 -25.31
C MET A 123 5.12 -35.74 -26.35
N ASN A 124 6.26 -36.43 -26.24
CA ASN A 124 7.25 -36.49 -27.32
C ASN A 124 6.99 -37.74 -28.17
N PRO A 125 7.24 -37.68 -29.50
CA PRO A 125 7.03 -38.78 -30.43
C PRO A 125 8.06 -39.91 -30.30
#